data_AF-A0A1A8MXD4-F1
#
_entry.id   AF-A0A1A8MXD4-F1
#
_cell.length_a   1.000
_cell.length_b   1.000
_cell.length_c   1.000
_cell.angle_alpha   90.00
_cell.angle_beta   90.00
_cell.angle_gamma   90.00
#
_symmetry.space_group_name_H-M   'P 1'
#
loop_
_entity.id
_entity.type
_entity.pdbx_description
1 polymer ?
#
loop_
_entity_poly.entity_id
_entity_poly.type
_entity_poly.pdbx_seq_one_letter_code
_entity_poly.pdbx_strand_id
1 'polypeptide(L)'
;LTALKISNAGGHNYTSQLAGVTLTSASIASHPNSPPALWVESCSCPRGLAGQFCERCTQGFTREDSSRGLLSACVPCNCHHHGPCHPETGACECSDFT
;
A
#
# COMPACT_ATOMS: atom_id res chain seq x y z
N LEU A 1 3.79 -13.81 -4.62
CA LEU A 1 2.94 -14.89 -5.17
C LEU A 1 1.80 -14.23 -5.95
N THR A 2 1.68 -14.42 -7.27
CA THR A 2 0.62 -13.78 -8.10
C THR A 2 -0.33 -14.79 -8.76
N ALA A 3 -0.15 -16.09 -8.52
CA ALA A 3 -1.02 -17.11 -9.08
C ALA A 3 -1.27 -18.22 -8.06
N LEU A 4 -2.54 -18.63 -7.94
CA LEU A 4 -2.98 -19.82 -7.24
C LEU A 4 -3.50 -20.80 -8.30
N LYS A 5 -2.86 -21.96 -8.45
CA LYS A 5 -3.32 -23.02 -9.36
C LYS A 5 -3.98 -24.13 -8.56
N ILE A 6 -5.25 -24.37 -8.83
CA ILE A 6 -6.02 -25.49 -8.29
C ILE A 6 -6.38 -26.39 -9.47
N SER A 7 -6.00 -27.66 -9.43
CA SER A 7 -6.29 -28.63 -10.49
C SER A 7 -6.79 -29.94 -9.91
N ASN A 8 -7.76 -30.55 -10.58
CA ASN A 8 -8.19 -31.93 -10.32
C ASN A 8 -7.70 -32.81 -11.47
N ALA A 9 -7.09 -33.96 -11.16
CA ALA A 9 -6.47 -34.86 -12.13
C ALA A 9 -7.40 -35.96 -12.66
N GLY A 10 -8.71 -35.95 -12.33
CA GLY A 10 -9.51 -37.17 -12.25
C GLY A 10 -9.64 -38.07 -13.51
N GLY A 11 -10.34 -39.20 -13.33
CA GLY A 11 -10.47 -40.32 -14.28
C GLY A 11 -11.82 -40.49 -15.04
N HIS A 12 -12.32 -41.71 -15.25
CA HIS A 12 -13.64 -41.87 -15.90
C HIS A 12 -14.78 -41.59 -14.91
N ASN A 13 -15.73 -40.71 -15.30
CA ASN A 13 -16.96 -40.38 -14.55
C ASN A 13 -16.79 -39.69 -13.18
N TYR A 14 -15.97 -38.64 -13.08
CA TYR A 14 -15.89 -37.78 -11.89
C TYR A 14 -16.39 -36.36 -12.20
N THR A 15 -17.07 -35.75 -11.24
CA THR A 15 -17.39 -34.32 -11.25
C THR A 15 -16.77 -33.73 -9.99
N SER A 16 -15.92 -32.72 -10.15
CA SER A 16 -15.26 -32.05 -9.04
C SER A 16 -15.70 -30.61 -8.99
N GLN A 17 -16.20 -30.20 -7.83
CA GLN A 17 -16.69 -28.85 -7.62
C GLN A 17 -15.91 -28.20 -6.48
N LEU A 18 -15.52 -26.96 -6.69
CA LEU A 18 -14.94 -26.11 -5.68
C LEU A 18 -15.99 -25.09 -5.27
N ALA A 19 -16.35 -25.05 -3.99
CA ALA A 19 -17.33 -24.13 -3.44
C ALA A 19 -16.77 -23.47 -2.17
N GLY A 20 -17.18 -22.23 -1.91
CA GLY A 20 -16.78 -21.50 -0.69
C GLY A 20 -15.31 -21.06 -0.65
N VAL A 21 -14.72 -20.69 -1.79
CA VAL A 21 -13.34 -20.15 -1.81
C VAL A 21 -13.34 -18.70 -1.40
N THR A 22 -12.52 -18.36 -0.40
CA THR A 22 -12.22 -16.98 -0.02
C THR A 22 -10.71 -16.76 -0.08
N LEU A 23 -10.33 -15.58 -0.56
CA LEU A 23 -8.94 -15.13 -0.56
C LEU A 23 -8.86 -13.88 0.30
N THR A 24 -7.89 -13.83 1.19
CA THR A 24 -7.65 -12.67 2.06
C THR A 24 -6.18 -12.26 1.99
N SER A 25 -5.91 -10.99 2.27
CA SER A 25 -4.56 -10.47 2.38
C SER A 25 -4.00 -10.73 3.77
N ALA A 26 -2.72 -11.09 3.84
CA ALA A 26 -1.99 -11.16 5.10
C ALA A 26 -1.48 -9.76 5.46
N SER A 27 -1.75 -9.28 6.68
CA SER A 27 -1.27 -7.99 7.18
C SER A 27 -0.62 -8.11 8.55
N ILE A 28 0.39 -7.29 8.80
CA ILE A 28 1.08 -7.22 10.10
C ILE A 28 0.18 -6.54 11.14
N ALA A 29 -0.67 -5.60 10.69
CA ALA A 29 -1.67 -4.96 11.53
C ALA A 29 -2.82 -5.93 11.89
N SER A 30 -3.25 -5.86 13.14
CA SER A 30 -4.43 -6.55 13.63
C SER A 30 -5.70 -5.90 13.06
N HIS A 31 -6.54 -6.67 12.38
CA HIS A 31 -7.87 -6.22 11.95
C HIS A 31 -8.95 -7.06 12.66
N PRO A 32 -10.18 -6.53 12.82
CA PRO A 32 -11.25 -7.23 13.56
C PRO A 32 -11.53 -8.66 13.07
N ASN A 33 -11.33 -8.90 11.77
CA ASN A 33 -11.65 -10.17 11.11
C ASN A 33 -10.41 -10.94 10.63
N SER A 34 -9.19 -10.49 10.94
CA SER A 34 -7.97 -11.18 10.52
C SER A 34 -6.86 -11.07 11.55
N PRO A 35 -6.32 -12.22 12.03
CA PRO A 35 -5.19 -12.20 12.94
C PRO A 35 -3.95 -11.60 12.25
N PRO A 36 -3.06 -10.96 13.03
CA PRO A 36 -1.83 -10.40 12.47
C PRO A 36 -0.92 -11.51 11.93
N ALA A 37 -0.36 -11.26 10.76
CA ALA A 37 0.55 -12.15 10.07
C ALA A 37 2.00 -11.67 10.28
N LEU A 38 2.62 -12.11 11.39
CA LEU A 38 3.96 -11.66 11.80
C LEU A 38 5.10 -12.04 10.84
N TRP A 39 4.88 -13.06 10.00
CA TRP A 39 5.73 -13.51 8.91
C TRP A 39 5.70 -12.61 7.67
N VAL A 40 4.78 -11.65 7.60
CA VAL A 40 4.75 -10.67 6.51
C VAL A 40 5.85 -9.65 6.74
N GLU A 41 6.74 -9.53 5.76
CA GLU A 41 7.83 -8.57 5.80
C GLU A 41 7.31 -7.13 5.69
N SER A 42 7.97 -6.21 6.39
CA SER A 42 7.76 -4.77 6.29
C SER A 42 9.10 -4.08 6.08
N CYS A 43 9.11 -3.07 5.22
CA CYS A 43 10.28 -2.22 5.09
C CYS A 43 10.36 -1.24 6.28
N SER A 44 11.58 -0.97 6.75
CA SER A 44 11.86 0.16 7.64
C SER A 44 12.07 1.40 6.78
N CYS A 45 11.13 2.33 6.81
CA CYS A 45 11.17 3.46 5.89
C CYS A 45 12.12 4.56 6.36
N PRO A 46 12.92 5.12 5.44
CA PRO A 46 13.70 6.31 5.75
C PRO A 46 12.75 7.50 5.97
N ARG A 47 13.30 8.60 6.52
CA ARG A 47 12.53 9.81 6.77
C ARG A 47 11.87 10.31 5.49
N GLY A 48 10.56 10.59 5.56
CA GLY A 48 9.78 11.10 4.44
C GLY A 48 8.97 10.05 3.68
N LEU A 49 9.17 8.75 3.96
CA LEU A 49 8.47 7.64 3.31
C LEU A 49 7.63 6.81 4.30
N ALA A 50 6.53 6.26 3.80
CA ALA A 50 5.55 5.46 4.52
C ALA A 50 4.93 4.39 3.60
N GLY A 51 4.21 3.45 4.20
CA GLY A 51 3.65 2.28 3.52
C GLY A 51 4.43 1.00 3.86
N GLN A 52 3.88 -0.14 3.49
CA GLN A 52 4.52 -1.45 3.75
C GLN A 52 5.83 -1.61 2.97
N PHE A 53 5.92 -0.94 1.82
CA PHE A 53 7.03 -1.00 0.87
C PHE A 53 7.72 0.37 0.72
N CYS A 54 7.47 1.31 1.63
CA CYS A 54 7.98 2.68 1.57
C CYS A 54 7.67 3.36 0.23
N GLU A 55 6.44 3.19 -0.23
CA GLU A 55 5.98 3.60 -1.55
C GLU A 55 5.25 4.97 -1.55
N ARG A 56 4.91 5.49 -0.37
CA ARG A 56 4.14 6.73 -0.20
C ARG A 56 4.95 7.78 0.55
N CYS A 57 4.77 9.06 0.21
CA CYS A 57 5.32 10.12 1.05
C CYS A 57 4.55 10.22 2.37
N THR A 58 5.27 10.45 3.47
CA THR A 58 4.66 10.76 4.78
C THR A 58 3.99 12.13 4.74
N GLN A 59 3.12 12.41 5.71
CA GLN A 59 2.55 13.75 5.90
C GLN A 59 3.66 14.82 5.98
N GLY A 60 3.49 15.94 5.28
CA GLY A 60 4.49 17.00 5.20
C GLY A 60 5.59 16.77 4.15
N PHE A 61 5.52 15.69 3.38
CA PHE A 61 6.41 15.40 2.25
C PHE A 61 5.61 15.19 0.97
N THR A 62 6.23 15.47 -0.18
CA THR A 62 5.66 15.26 -1.51
C THR A 62 6.70 14.75 -2.49
N ARG A 63 6.25 14.15 -3.60
CA ARG A 63 7.15 13.73 -4.67
C ARG A 63 7.82 14.95 -5.30
N GLU A 64 9.15 14.90 -5.38
CA GLU A 64 9.96 15.88 -6.11
C GLU A 64 9.55 15.95 -7.59
N ASP A 65 9.35 14.80 -8.22
CA ASP A 65 8.92 14.67 -9.61
C ASP A 65 7.73 13.71 -9.71
N SER A 66 6.53 14.29 -9.83
CA SER A 66 5.29 13.54 -10.01
C SER A 66 5.29 12.61 -11.24
N SER A 67 6.11 12.90 -12.26
CA SER A 67 6.20 12.07 -13.47
C SER A 67 6.98 10.77 -13.26
N ARG A 68 7.87 10.75 -12.26
CA ARG A 68 8.66 9.57 -11.89
C ARG A 68 7.95 8.64 -10.91
N GLY A 69 6.81 9.06 -10.37
CA GLY A 69 5.97 8.27 -9.47
C GLY A 69 6.78 7.68 -8.30
N LEU A 70 6.68 6.37 -8.09
CA LEU A 70 7.35 5.64 -7.00
C LEU A 70 8.88 5.75 -7.00
N LEU A 71 9.50 6.15 -8.11
CA LEU A 71 10.95 6.32 -8.22
C LEU A 71 11.41 7.73 -7.81
N SER A 72 10.48 8.67 -7.63
CA SER A 72 10.79 10.02 -7.14
C SER A 72 11.08 10.00 -5.64
N ALA A 73 12.06 10.81 -5.23
CA ALA A 73 12.27 11.12 -3.83
C ALA A 73 11.07 11.88 -3.24
N CYS A 74 10.85 11.70 -1.93
CA CYS A 74 9.93 12.51 -1.15
C CYS A 74 10.70 13.67 -0.51
N VAL A 75 10.33 14.90 -0.84
CA VAL A 75 10.92 16.13 -0.32
C VAL A 75 9.93 16.86 0.58
N PRO A 76 10.38 17.67 1.56
CA PRO A 76 9.47 18.44 2.40
C PRO A 76 8.54 19.35 1.59
N CYS A 77 7.28 19.47 2.04
CA CYS A 77 6.33 20.41 1.46
C CYS A 77 6.83 21.86 1.55
N ASN A 78 6.61 22.65 0.51
CA ASN A 78 6.89 24.09 0.51
C ASN A 78 5.60 24.93 0.57
N CYS A 79 4.84 24.77 1.66
CA CYS A 79 3.57 25.46 1.90
C CYS A 79 3.68 26.57 2.96
N HIS A 80 4.90 27.09 3.21
CA HIS A 80 5.13 28.18 4.16
C HIS A 80 4.55 27.96 5.58
N HIS A 81 4.40 26.71 6.02
CA HIS A 81 3.76 26.34 7.29
C HIS A 81 2.23 26.59 7.37
N HIS A 82 1.55 26.82 6.24
CA HIS A 82 0.09 26.96 6.14
C HIS A 82 -0.65 25.63 5.96
N GLY A 83 -0.03 24.51 6.35
CA GLY A 83 -0.65 23.18 6.29
C GLY A 83 0.17 22.14 5.52
N PRO A 84 -0.38 20.92 5.40
CA PRO A 84 0.23 19.84 4.64
C PRO A 84 0.09 20.08 3.13
N CYS A 85 0.77 19.26 2.34
CA CYS A 85 0.62 19.24 0.90
C CYS A 85 0.24 17.83 0.42
N HIS A 86 -0.36 17.78 -0.76
CA HIS A 86 -0.71 16.54 -1.42
C HIS A 86 0.57 15.73 -1.73
N PRO A 87 0.65 14.45 -1.30
CA PRO A 87 1.90 13.69 -1.31
C PRO A 87 2.42 13.37 -2.71
N GLU A 88 1.57 13.45 -3.74
CA GLU A 88 1.94 13.12 -5.13
C GLU A 88 2.16 14.35 -6.02
N THR A 89 1.50 15.47 -5.70
CA THR A 89 1.46 16.65 -6.58
C THR A 89 2.11 17.89 -5.97
N GLY A 90 2.33 17.89 -4.66
CA GLY A 90 2.88 19.02 -3.91
C GLY A 90 1.90 20.17 -3.70
N ALA A 91 0.64 20.03 -4.15
CA ALA A 91 -0.38 21.05 -3.97
C ALA A 91 -0.68 21.25 -2.48
N CYS A 92 -0.60 22.50 -2.01
CA CYS A 92 -0.89 22.82 -0.61
C CYS A 92 -2.37 22.64 -0.31
N GLU A 93 -2.68 21.95 0.78
CA GLU A 93 -4.03 21.89 1.32
C GLU A 93 -4.23 23.12 2.20
N CYS A 94 -4.75 24.20 1.61
CA CYS A 94 -5.07 25.43 2.32
C CYS A 94 -6.33 25.22 3.17
N SER A 95 -6.15 24.79 4.42
CA SER A 95 -7.23 24.69 5.41
C SER A 95 -7.46 26.00 6.18
N ASP A 96 -6.47 26.90 6.17
CA ASP A 96 -6.55 28.20 6.81
C ASP A 96 -6.75 29.28 5.74
N PHE A 97 -7.83 30.07 5.85
CA PHE A 97 -8.16 31.18 4.95
C PHE A 97 -7.26 32.42 5.17
N THR A 98 -5.95 32.20 5.35
CA THR A 98 -4.92 33.24 5.55
C THR A 98 -3.78 32.99 4.59
#